data_AF-A0A6N4UZQ1-F1
#
_entry.id   AF-A0A6N4UZQ1-F1
#
_cell.length_a   1.000
_cell.length_b   1.000
_cell.length_c   1.000
_cell.angle_alpha   90.00
_cell.angle_beta   90.00
_cell.angle_gamma   90.00
#
_symmetry.space_group_name_H-M   'P 1'
#
loop_
_entity.id
_entity.type
_entity.pdbx_description
1 polymer ?
#
loop_
_entity_poly.entity_id
_entity_poly.type
_entity_poly.pdbx_seq_one_letter_code
_entity_poly.pdbx_strand_id
1 'polypeptide(L)' 'MNATVLTWLVRRAGIPFDATIWVPKTGTVDDAKAEARREHGPNAQAVRRPGDPHWTELETS' A
#
# COMPACT_ATOMS: atom_id res chain seq x y z
N MET A 1 16.22 -8.57 -12.04
CA MET A 1 14.85 -8.28 -12.53
C MET A 1 14.38 -7.10 -11.71
N ASN A 2 14.22 -5.91 -12.32
CA ASN A 2 13.67 -4.76 -11.61
C ASN A 2 12.19 -5.06 -11.31
N ALA A 3 11.82 -5.09 -10.03
CA ALA A 3 10.43 -5.19 -9.64
C ALA A 3 9.85 -3.77 -9.46
N THR A 4 8.69 -3.51 -10.05
CA THR A 4 7.97 -2.26 -9.77
C THR A 4 7.02 -2.50 -8.60
N VAL A 5 7.01 -1.59 -7.64
CA VAL A 5 6.04 -1.59 -6.54
C VAL A 5 5.09 -0.39 -6.63
N LEU A 6 3.88 -0.56 -6.12
CA LEU A 6 2.90 0.49 -5.90
C LEU A 6 2.92 0.87 -4.42
N THR A 7 2.87 2.17 -4.14
CA THR A 7 2.69 2.65 -2.76
C THR A 7 1.21 2.71 -2.42
N TRP A 8 0.85 2.18 -1.25
CA TRP A 8 -0.50 2.23 -0.70
C TRP A 8 -0.50 2.96 0.63
N LEU A 9 -1.56 3.73 0.89
CA LEU A 9 -1.76 4.34 2.20
C LEU A 9 -2.42 3.34 3.13
N VAL A 10 -1.96 3.31 4.38
CA VAL A 10 -2.60 2.56 5.44
C VAL A 10 -3.44 3.51 6.28
N ARG A 11 -4.68 3.09 6.58
CA ARG A 11 -5.51 3.72 7.60
C ARG A 11 -5.88 2.71 8.67
N ARG A 12 -6.03 3.17 9.91
CA ARG A 12 -6.46 2.36 11.05
C ARG A 12 -7.72 2.96 11.67
N ALA A 13 -8.49 2.16 12.39
CA ALA A 13 -9.71 2.64 13.04
C ALA A 13 -9.38 3.81 13.99
N GLY A 14 -10.01 4.98 13.74
CA GLY A 14 -9.78 6.18 14.53
C GLY A 14 -8.48 6.95 14.24
N ILE A 15 -7.66 6.50 13.29
CA ILE A 15 -6.39 7.15 12.93
C ILE A 15 -6.43 7.53 11.44
N PRO A 16 -6.13 8.79 11.07
CA PRO A 16 -5.92 9.19 9.68
C PRO A 16 -4.82 8.36 9.00
N PHE A 17 -4.63 8.54 7.69
CA PHE A 17 -3.54 7.88 6.98
C PHE A 17 -2.19 8.19 7.64
N ASP A 18 -1.57 7.18 8.22
CA ASP A 18 -0.43 7.33 9.13
C ASP A 18 0.78 6.48 8.73
N ALA A 19 0.60 5.58 7.77
CA ALA A 19 1.66 4.75 7.24
C ALA A 19 1.46 4.43 5.75
N THR A 20 2.51 3.86 5.15
CA THR A 20 2.56 3.47 3.75
C THR A 20 3.14 2.09 3.63
N ILE A 21 2.62 1.29 2.70
CA ILE A 21 3.18 -0.03 2.35
C ILE A 21 3.51 -0.07 0.86
N TRP A 22 4.40 -1.00 0.48
CA TRP A 22 4.74 -1.26 -0.91
C TRP A 22 4.30 -2.66 -1.31
N VAL A 23 3.60 -2.74 -2.43
CA VAL A 23 3.08 -3.99 -2.98
C VAL A 23 3.51 -4.08 -4.43
N PRO A 24 3.95 -5.25 -4.94
CA PRO A 24 4.28 -5.39 -6.35
C PRO A 24 3.19 -4.84 -7.27
N LYS A 25 3.56 -4.19 -8.38
CA LYS A 25 2.62 -3.63 -9.36
C LYS A 25 1.71 -4.68 -10.00
N THR A 26 2.17 -5.92 -10.04
CA THR A 26 1.39 -7.09 -10.47
C THR A 26 0.46 -7.63 -9.38
N GLY A 27 0.58 -7.15 -8.14
CA GLY A 27 -0.24 -7.54 -7.00
C GLY A 27 -1.65 -6.95 -7.05
N THR A 28 -2.55 -7.58 -6.33
CA THR A 28 -3.97 -7.22 -6.24
C THR A 28 -4.24 -6.25 -5.08
N VAL A 29 -5.44 -5.68 -5.06
CA VAL A 29 -5.93 -4.89 -3.92
C VAL A 29 -5.94 -5.72 -2.64
N ASP A 30 -6.20 -7.03 -2.73
CA ASP A 30 -6.28 -7.90 -1.56
C ASP A 30 -4.89 -8.24 -1.01
N ASP A 31 -3.87 -8.32 -1.86
CA ASP A 31 -2.47 -8.40 -1.43
C ASP A 31 -2.09 -7.15 -0.63
N ALA A 32 -2.52 -5.97 -1.07
CA ALA A 32 -2.29 -4.73 -0.32
C ALA A 32 -3.01 -4.71 1.04
N LYS A 33 -4.24 -5.21 1.11
CA LYS A 33 -4.95 -5.34 2.40
C LYS A 33 -4.28 -6.35 3.33
N ALA A 34 -3.82 -7.47 2.79
CA ALA A 34 -3.10 -8.49 3.56
C ALA A 34 -1.80 -7.91 4.12
N GLU A 35 -1.06 -7.17 3.30
CA GLU A 35 0.19 -6.53 3.69
C GLU A 35 -0.02 -5.44 4.74
N ALA A 36 -1.04 -4.58 4.57
CA ALA A 36 -1.40 -3.59 5.59
C ALA A 36 -1.71 -4.25 6.95
N ARG A 37 -2.42 -5.39 6.94
CA ARG A 37 -2.73 -6.13 8.18
C ARG A 37 -1.50 -6.81 8.78
N ARG A 38 -0.62 -7.33 7.93
CA ARG A 38 0.64 -7.96 8.35
C ARG A 38 1.53 -6.97 9.08
N GLU A 39 1.64 -5.74 8.59
CA GLU A 39 2.55 -4.73 9.13
C GLU A 39 1.93 -3.85 10.23
N HIS A 40 0.64 -3.53 10.14
CA HIS A 40 0.00 -2.52 11.01
C HIS A 40 -1.16 -3.06 11.85
N GLY A 41 -1.40 -4.38 11.81
CA GLY A 41 -2.38 -5.07 12.64
C GLY A 41 -3.74 -5.32 11.96
N PRO A 42 -4.61 -6.14 12.58
CA PRO A 42 -5.80 -6.70 11.92
C PRO A 42 -6.82 -5.67 11.44
N ASN A 43 -6.83 -4.47 12.03
CA ASN A 43 -7.74 -3.38 11.68
C ASN A 43 -7.17 -2.42 10.63
N ALA A 44 -5.96 -2.68 10.13
CA ALA A 44 -5.34 -1.89 9.09
C ALA A 44 -6.03 -2.12 7.74
N GLN A 45 -6.15 -1.04 6.97
CA GLN A 45 -6.72 -1.06 5.63
C GLN A 45 -5.78 -0.36 4.66
N ALA A 46 -5.56 -0.97 3.50
CA ALA A 46 -4.84 -0.35 2.40
C ALA A 46 -5.80 0.41 1.50
N VAL A 47 -5.45 1.64 1.16
CA VAL A 47 -6.17 2.51 0.24
C VAL A 47 -5.22 3.01 -0.82
N ARG A 48 -5.55 2.72 -2.08
CA ARG A 48 -4.95 3.38 -3.23
C ARG A 48 -5.67 4.69 -3.45
N ARG A 49 -4.96 5.80 -3.59
CA ARG A 49 -5.54 7.06 -4.07
C ARG A 49 -5.53 7.07 -5.59
N PRO A 50 -6.68 6.90 -6.26
CA PRO A 50 -6.72 6.99 -7.72
C PRO A 50 -6.40 8.44 -8.12
N GLY A 51 -5.40 8.63 -8.97
CA GLY A 51 -5.06 9.95 -9.52
C GLY A 51 -4.01 10.76 -8.75
N ASP A 52 -3.32 10.19 -7.76
CA ASP A 52 -2.19 10.87 -7.10
C ASP A 52 -0.86 10.51 -7.79
N PRO A 53 -0.30 11.40 -8.65
CA PRO A 53 0.86 11.06 -9.49
C PRO A 53 2.15 10.88 -8.70
N HIS A 54 2.23 11.39 -7.47
CA HIS A 54 3.45 11.34 -6.65
C HIS A 54 3.60 10.02 -5.88
N TRP A 55 2.60 9.14 -5.93
CA TRP A 55 2.50 7.99 -5.04
C TRP A 55 2.42 6.65 -5.75
N THR A 56 2.39 6.63 -7.08
CA THR A 56 1.89 5.43 -7.76
C THR A 56 2.95 4.37 -7.99
N GLU A 57 4.19 4.67 -8.35
CA GLU A 57 5.14 3.62 -8.81
C GLU A 57 6.58 3.93 -8.41
N LEU A 58 7.26 2.94 -7.82
CA LEU A 58 8.70 2.97 -7.56
C LEU A 58 9.35 1.77 -8.25
N GLU A 59 10.44 2.01 -8.97
CA GLU A 59 11.31 0.93 -9.44
C GLU A 59 12.24 0.51 -8.30
N THR A 60 12.24 -0.78 -7.96
CA THR A 60 13.22 -1.33 -7.02
C THR A 60 14.41 -1.90 -7.80
N SER A 61 15.61 -1.39 -7.50
CA SER A 61 16.90 -1.82 -8.07
C SER A 61 17.36 -3.17 -7.54
#